data_AF-A0A424XYE9-F1
#
_entry.id   AF-A0A424XYE9-F1
#
_cell.length_a   1.000
_cell.length_b   1.000
_cell.length_c   1.000
_cell.angle_alpha   90.00
_cell.angle_beta   90.00
_cell.angle_gamma   90.00
#
_symmetry.space_group_name_H-M   'P 1'
#
loop_
_entity.id
_entity.type
_entity.pdbx_description
1 polymer ?
#
loop_
_entity_poly.entity_id
_entity_poly.type
_entity_poly.pdbx_seq_one_letter_code
_entity_poly.pdbx_strand_id
1 'polypeptide(L)' 'MIPGETVQSMLPQDIPWWMADHFVFFSVLYLVLLTIGLGVGAVVFQSLSDTMTEKRKLAE' A
#
# COMPACT_ATOMS: atom_id res chain seq x y z
N MET A 1 -25.30 -23.40 13.76
CA MET A 1 -23.92 -23.53 13.28
C MET A 1 -23.13 -24.25 14.37
N ILE A 2 -22.54 -25.40 14.06
CA ILE A 2 -21.79 -26.21 15.04
C ILE A 2 -20.41 -25.56 15.22
N PRO A 3 -19.94 -25.32 16.46
CA PRO A 3 -18.57 -24.83 16.68
C PRO A 3 -17.56 -25.79 16.03
N GLY A 4 -16.80 -25.31 15.04
CA GLY A 4 -15.80 -26.11 14.31
C GLY A 4 -16.11 -26.36 12.83
N GLU A 5 -17.33 -26.09 12.36
CA GLU A 5 -17.61 -26.05 10.92
C GLU A 5 -17.29 -24.65 10.38
N THR A 6 -16.00 -24.32 10.29
CA THR A 6 -15.58 -23.11 9.59
C THR A 6 -15.68 -23.39 8.09
N VAL A 7 -16.66 -22.77 7.42
CA VAL A 7 -16.51 -22.47 6.00
C VAL A 7 -15.13 -21.82 5.88
N GLN A 8 -14.23 -22.40 5.08
CA GLN A 8 -12.97 -21.75 4.68
C GLN A 8 -13.36 -20.48 3.91
N SER A 9 -13.65 -19.45 4.67
CA SER A 9 -14.21 -18.20 4.23
C SER A 9 -13.04 -17.28 3.97
N MET A 10 -12.88 -16.85 2.72
CA MET A 10 -11.88 -15.85 2.36
C MET A 10 -12.32 -14.43 2.77
N LEU A 11 -13.33 -14.30 3.62
CA LEU A 11 -13.78 -13.00 4.09
C LEU A 11 -12.72 -12.38 5.02
N PRO A 12 -12.47 -11.06 4.92
CA PRO A 12 -11.39 -10.41 5.67
C PRO A 12 -11.46 -10.59 7.19
N GLN A 13 -12.67 -10.72 7.76
CA GLN A 13 -12.85 -10.94 9.20
C GLN A 13 -12.46 -12.34 9.67
N ASP A 14 -12.41 -13.32 8.77
CA ASP A 14 -12.12 -14.72 9.12
C ASP A 14 -10.63 -15.05 9.00
N ILE A 15 -9.81 -14.09 8.54
CA ILE A 15 -8.37 -14.24 8.40
C ILE A 15 -7.70 -14.03 9.78
N PRO A 16 -6.96 -15.02 10.33
CA PRO A 16 -6.21 -14.86 11.56
C PRO A 16 -4.95 -14.01 11.31
N TRP A 17 -5.07 -12.70 11.50
CA TRP A 17 -4.00 -11.72 11.25
C TRP A 17 -2.75 -11.92 12.12
N TRP A 18 -2.90 -12.58 13.26
CA TRP A 18 -1.83 -12.90 14.21
C TRP A 18 -1.12 -14.22 13.91
N MET A 19 -1.57 -15.00 12.92
CA MET A 19 -0.81 -16.17 12.48
C MET A 19 0.51 -15.73 11.84
N ALA A 20 1.58 -16.46 12.15
CA ALA A 20 2.94 -16.07 11.78
C ALA A 20 3.15 -16.02 10.26
N ASP A 21 2.53 -16.93 9.51
CA ASP A 21 2.56 -16.96 8.05
C ASP A 21 1.93 -15.70 7.43
N HIS A 22 0.73 -15.31 7.88
CA HIS A 22 0.08 -14.07 7.46
C HIS A 22 0.92 -12.84 7.81
N PHE A 23 1.46 -12.78 9.03
CA PHE A 23 2.29 -11.65 9.45
C PHE A 23 3.52 -11.47 8.55
N VAL A 24 4.22 -12.55 8.22
CA VAL A 24 5.40 -12.52 7.33
C VAL A 24 4.99 -12.13 5.91
N PHE A 25 3.94 -12.75 5.36
CA PHE A 25 3.50 -12.44 3.99
C PHE A 25 3.08 -10.97 3.84
N PHE A 26 2.19 -10.48 4.72
CA PHE A 26 1.67 -9.12 4.63
C PHE A 26 2.73 -8.06 4.94
N SER A 27 3.64 -8.30 5.88
CA SER A 27 4.73 -7.35 6.17
C SER A 27 5.63 -7.13 4.96
N VAL A 28 6.07 -8.20 4.30
CA VAL A 28 6.90 -8.11 3.09
C VAL A 28 6.12 -7.44 1.96
N LEU A 29 4.86 -7.84 1.76
CA LEU A 29 3.99 -7.23 0.75
C LEU A 29 3.87 -5.71 0.93
N TYR A 30 3.54 -5.26 2.14
CA TYR A 30 3.39 -3.84 2.43
C TYR A 30 4.71 -3.07 2.34
N LEU A 31 5.84 -3.68 2.70
CA LEU A 31 7.15 -3.06 2.55
C LEU A 31 7.49 -2.83 1.07
N VAL A 32 7.23 -3.81 0.21
CA VAL A 32 7.43 -3.67 -1.24
C VAL A 32 6.50 -2.60 -1.82
N LEU A 33 5.21 -2.65 -1.48
CA LEU A 33 4.24 -1.64 -1.95
C LEU A 33 4.62 -0.23 -1.49
N LEU A 34 5.07 -0.08 -0.24
CA LEU A 34 5.54 1.19 0.30
C LEU A 34 6.78 1.68 -0.46
N THR A 35 7.73 0.78 -0.74
CA THR A 35 8.96 1.13 -1.47
C THR A 35 8.65 1.63 -2.88
N ILE A 36 7.80 0.90 -3.60
CA ILE A 36 7.37 1.30 -4.96
C ILE A 36 6.55 2.58 -4.91
N GLY A 37 5.61 2.70 -3.96
CA GLY A 37 4.79 3.88 -3.76
C GLY A 37 5.60 5.13 -3.45
N LEU A 38 6.64 5.02 -2.62
CA LEU A 38 7.57 6.12 -2.34
C LEU A 38 8.38 6.49 -3.58
N GLY A 39 8.89 5.50 -4.34
CA GLY A 39 9.64 5.76 -5.57
C GLY A 39 8.81 6.50 -6.61
N VAL A 40 7.60 6.02 -6.90
CA VAL A 40 6.67 6.67 -7.83
C VAL A 40 6.22 8.02 -7.29
N GLY A 41 5.87 8.10 -6.01
CA GLY A 41 5.43 9.33 -5.34
C GLY A 41 6.48 10.44 -5.40
N ALA A 42 7.75 10.10 -5.23
CA ALA A 42 8.85 11.05 -5.33
C ALA A 42 8.95 11.66 -6.75
N VAL A 43 8.86 10.83 -7.79
CA VAL A 43 8.93 11.29 -9.19
C VAL A 43 7.72 12.15 -9.55
N VAL A 44 6.52 11.76 -9.11
CA VAL A 44 5.30 12.55 -9.34
C VAL A 44 5.39 13.90 -8.63
N PHE A 45 5.82 13.91 -7.37
CA PHE A 45 5.97 15.14 -6.58
C PHE A 45 7.00 16.10 -7.20
N GLN A 46 8.14 15.56 -7.65
CA GLN A 46 9.17 16.33 -8.35
C GLN A 46 8.59 16.95 -9.64
N SER A 47 7.91 16.14 -10.45
CA SER A 47 7.32 16.59 -11.72
C SER A 47 6.29 17.71 -11.54
N LEU A 48 5.46 17.61 -10.49
CA LEU A 48 4.50 18.67 -10.14
C LEU A 48 5.22 19.95 -9.68
N SER A 49 6.25 19.82 -8.85
CA SER A 49 7.05 20.94 -8.35
C SER A 49 7.75 21.69 -9.48
N ASP A 50 8.32 20.96 -10.43
CA ASP A 50 8.96 21.52 -11.62
C ASP A 50 7.95 22.27 -12.49
N THR A 51 6.79 21.66 -12.75
CA THR A 51 5.71 22.29 -13.52
C THR A 51 5.21 23.58 -12.86
N MET A 52 5.02 23.59 -11.53
CA MET A 52 4.59 24.79 -10.80
C MET A 52 5.66 25.89 -10.82
N THR A 53 6.93 25.51 -10.68
CA THR A 53 8.05 26.45 -10.74
C THR A 53 8.17 27.08 -12.12
N GLU A 54 8.02 26.29 -13.18
CA GLU A 54 8.03 26.77 -14.56
C GLU A 54 6.87 27.72 -14.84
N LYS A 55 5.63 27.35 -14.44
CA LYS A 55 4.47 28.23 -14.57
C LYS A 55 4.64 29.57 -13.87
N ARG A 56 5.26 29.57 -12.68
CA ARG A 56 5.54 30.82 -11.95
C ARG A 56 6.52 31.71 -12.70
N LYS A 57 7.59 31.15 -13.26
CA LYS A 57 8.58 31.91 -14.06
C LYS A 57 7.96 32.54 -15.32
N LEU A 58 6.95 31.90 -15.91
CA LEU A 58 6.23 32.44 -17.08
C LEU A 58 5.23 33.55 -16.72
N ALA A 59 4.87 33.66 -15.45
CA ALA A 59 3.91 34.65 -14.95
C ALA A 59 4.59 35.92 -14.37
N GLU A 60 5.90 35.87 -14.14
CA GLU A 60 6.78 36.99 -13.74
C GLU A 60 7.37 37.68 -14.99
#